data_AF-A0AB73KW76-F1
#
_entry.id   AF-A0AB73KW76-F1
#
_cell.length_a   1.000
_cell.length_b   1.000
_cell.length_c   1.000
_cell.angle_alpha   90.00
_cell.angle_beta   90.00
_cell.angle_gamma   90.00
#
_symmetry.space_group_name_H-M   'P 1'
#
loop_
_entity.id
_entity.type
_entity.pdbx_description
1 polymer ?
#
loop_
_entity_poly.entity_id
_entity_poly.type
_entity_poly.pdbx_seq_one_letter_code
_entity_poly.pdbx_strand_id
1 'polypeptide(L)'
;MAVARPADHPAGGPAASVPAPGAAGRRRSRRSAARRRPRTTPAEAVPPRGGALPLGAGCVNPPIGDDAPAEHVDVLIVGAGLSGIGAACHLRRETPNRTFAILEAREAIGGTWDLFRYPGVRSDSDMQTLGYTFRPWTGAKAIADGDAIREYVRDTAREHGVDGAIRFRHRVVRAEWSSEQALWTVHVLRTGTGDTVRMTCAFLFVCSGYYRYDQGYTPDFPGTGDFTGTIVHPQHWPADLDYAGKRVVVIGSGATAVTLMPSMATTAGHVTMLQRSPSYVLSMPSRDALADRLRRLLPAKAAHPAIKWKNVLLATLSFQLSRRAPRLLKAVLRKGVRKQLPLGYDIDTHFAPRYNPWDQRLCLVPDGDLFKAVSDGRASIVTDRIETFTENGLRLESGVELDADVVVTATGLNLLAIGGMTLAVDGTEIDLAGTVAYKGMMLSGVPNFALALGYTNASWTLKCDLVSQYVCRLLNHMAAHGYRACTPLAPEPSLPLEPLIDLRSGYVRRSAAALPKQGPTAPWRLYQNYPRDILMLRRGPLEDAGVRFSRLPATEPLAQKLP
;
A
#
# COMPACT_ATOMS: atom_id res chain seq x y z
N MET A 1 -5.54 43.17 14.91
CA MET A 1 -5.47 44.65 14.97
C MET A 1 -4.27 45.01 15.83
N ALA A 2 -3.40 45.96 15.50
CA ALA A 2 -3.12 46.62 14.21
C ALA A 2 -1.71 47.27 14.27
N VAL A 3 -0.97 47.24 13.14
CA VAL A 3 -0.16 48.32 12.51
C VAL A 3 0.65 49.27 13.45
N ALA A 4 1.96 49.48 13.30
CA ALA A 4 2.60 50.07 12.11
C ALA A 4 4.09 49.73 11.86
N ARG A 5 4.60 50.16 10.68
CA ARG A 5 6.04 50.25 10.30
C ARG A 5 6.60 51.67 10.59
N PRO A 6 7.92 51.89 10.43
CA PRO A 6 8.43 52.48 9.16
C PRO A 6 9.66 51.67 8.61
N ALA A 7 10.17 51.75 7.37
CA ALA A 7 10.17 52.72 6.24
C ALA A 7 11.14 53.93 6.40
N ASP A 8 11.90 54.40 5.39
CA ASP A 8 12.39 53.80 4.13
C ASP A 8 13.56 54.63 3.54
N HIS A 9 14.44 54.01 2.73
CA HIS A 9 15.36 54.65 1.75
C HIS A 9 16.40 55.70 2.22
N PRO A 10 17.30 56.24 1.34
CA PRO A 10 17.59 56.00 -0.10
C PRO A 10 19.08 55.58 -0.35
N ALA A 11 19.69 55.72 -1.54
CA ALA A 11 19.43 55.12 -2.87
C ALA A 11 20.59 55.48 -3.84
N GLY A 12 20.90 54.67 -4.87
CA GLY A 12 21.83 55.05 -5.96
C GLY A 12 22.52 53.90 -6.72
N GLY A 13 22.54 53.97 -8.05
CA GLY A 13 23.39 53.17 -8.98
C GLY A 13 24.13 54.11 -9.95
N PRO A 14 24.42 53.76 -11.23
CA PRO A 14 24.22 52.48 -11.95
C PRO A 14 25.43 52.05 -12.85
N ALA A 15 25.29 50.96 -13.63
CA ALA A 15 26.11 50.57 -14.82
C ALA A 15 27.62 50.28 -14.57
N ALA A 16 28.43 49.65 -15.44
CA ALA A 16 28.30 48.58 -16.46
C ALA A 16 29.75 48.01 -16.70
N SER A 17 30.13 47.10 -17.60
CA SER A 17 29.53 46.46 -18.80
C SER A 17 30.17 45.07 -19.06
N VAL A 18 30.42 44.66 -20.32
CA VAL A 18 31.14 43.42 -20.74
C VAL A 18 32.07 43.77 -21.91
N PRO A 19 33.25 43.11 -22.04
CA PRO A 19 33.56 42.52 -23.35
C PRO A 19 34.26 41.15 -23.30
N ALA A 20 33.96 40.32 -24.30
CA ALA A 20 34.84 39.27 -24.82
C ALA A 20 35.05 39.55 -26.33
N PRO A 21 36.22 39.23 -26.91
CA PRO A 21 36.30 38.08 -27.84
C PRO A 21 37.66 37.34 -27.71
N GLY A 22 38.05 36.33 -28.51
CA GLY A 22 37.46 35.74 -29.73
C GLY A 22 38.11 34.38 -30.07
N ALA A 23 37.92 33.85 -31.29
CA ALA A 23 38.19 32.44 -31.62
C ALA A 23 38.86 32.18 -33.00
N ALA A 24 39.11 30.88 -33.28
CA ALA A 24 39.56 30.20 -34.53
C ALA A 24 41.07 29.85 -34.65
N GLY A 25 41.46 28.73 -35.30
CA GLY A 25 40.64 27.57 -35.72
C GLY A 25 41.24 26.63 -36.80
N ARG A 26 40.55 25.49 -37.02
CA ARG A 26 40.53 24.62 -38.23
C ARG A 26 41.81 23.94 -38.77
N ARG A 27 41.82 22.59 -38.78
CA ARG A 27 41.88 21.68 -39.99
C ARG A 27 41.79 20.21 -39.54
N ARG A 28 40.81 19.41 -39.98
CA ARG A 28 40.75 18.62 -41.24
C ARG A 28 41.89 17.60 -41.44
N SER A 29 41.55 16.31 -41.36
CA SER A 29 41.90 15.33 -42.42
C SER A 29 40.79 14.26 -42.54
N ARG A 30 40.82 13.48 -43.63
CA ARG A 30 39.93 12.32 -43.88
C ARG A 30 40.83 11.11 -44.17
N ARG A 31 40.37 9.90 -43.86
CA ARG A 31 40.63 8.71 -44.69
C ARG A 31 39.55 7.65 -44.47
N SER A 32 39.17 6.97 -45.55
CA SER A 32 38.38 5.75 -45.54
C SER A 32 39.15 4.65 -46.27
N ALA A 33 38.98 3.41 -45.82
CA ALA A 33 39.32 2.19 -46.53
C ALA A 33 38.35 1.10 -46.05
N ALA A 34 38.09 0.08 -46.88
CA ALA A 34 37.00 -0.85 -46.64
C ALA A 34 37.37 -2.31 -46.93
N ARG A 35 36.53 -3.22 -46.41
CA ARG A 35 36.43 -4.66 -46.73
C ARG A 35 37.64 -5.55 -46.38
N ARG A 36 37.37 -6.51 -45.49
CA ARG A 36 37.28 -7.94 -45.87
C ARG A 36 36.39 -8.69 -44.88
N ARG A 37 35.63 -9.69 -45.37
CA ARG A 37 34.87 -10.68 -44.58
C ARG A 37 35.54 -12.05 -44.74
N PRO A 38 35.63 -12.87 -43.68
CA PRO A 38 35.53 -14.32 -43.79
C PRO A 38 34.05 -14.75 -43.84
N ARG A 39 33.79 -15.99 -44.27
CA ARG A 39 32.48 -16.66 -44.13
C ARG A 39 32.46 -17.52 -42.86
N THR A 40 31.32 -17.58 -42.20
CA THR A 40 30.94 -18.68 -41.30
C THR A 40 29.50 -19.13 -41.65
N THR A 41 29.16 -20.36 -41.28
CA THR A 41 27.92 -21.07 -41.63
C THR A 41 26.71 -20.60 -40.83
N PRO A 42 25.48 -20.86 -41.31
CA PRO A 42 24.25 -20.51 -40.59
C PRO A 42 24.06 -21.40 -39.35
N ALA A 43 23.77 -20.76 -38.22
CA ALA A 43 23.20 -21.37 -37.03
C ALA A 43 21.80 -20.78 -36.78
N GLU A 44 20.97 -21.47 -36.01
CA GLU A 44 19.54 -21.17 -35.87
C GLU A 44 19.28 -19.80 -35.22
N ALA A 45 18.31 -19.06 -35.79
CA ALA A 45 17.97 -17.71 -35.34
C ALA A 45 16.89 -17.74 -34.25
N VAL A 46 17.30 -17.67 -32.98
CA VAL A 46 16.39 -17.35 -31.86
C VAL A 46 15.89 -15.90 -32.02
N PRO A 47 14.57 -15.63 -31.97
CA PRO A 47 14.04 -14.29 -32.17
C PRO A 47 14.40 -13.34 -31.01
N PRO A 48 14.80 -12.08 -31.28
CA PRO A 48 15.16 -11.14 -30.24
C PRO A 48 13.93 -10.65 -29.46
N ARG A 49 14.04 -10.58 -28.13
CA ARG A 49 13.04 -9.95 -27.26
C ARG A 49 13.11 -8.42 -27.38
N GLY A 50 12.42 -7.86 -28.36
CA GLY A 50 11.93 -6.47 -28.25
C GLY A 50 10.87 -6.37 -27.15
N GLY A 51 10.58 -5.20 -26.59
CA GLY A 51 11.15 -3.87 -26.80
C GLY A 51 10.34 -2.87 -25.98
N ALA A 52 10.96 -1.83 -25.41
CA ALA A 52 10.26 -0.93 -24.49
C ALA A 52 9.16 -0.12 -25.23
N LEU A 53 7.92 -0.24 -24.78
CA LEU A 53 6.79 0.56 -25.30
C LEU A 53 6.91 2.01 -24.80
N PRO A 54 6.80 3.02 -25.68
CA PRO A 54 6.86 4.42 -25.27
C PRO A 54 5.56 4.85 -24.57
N LEU A 55 5.68 5.42 -23.37
CA LEU A 55 4.57 6.04 -22.65
C LEU A 55 4.34 7.47 -23.16
N GLY A 56 3.34 7.69 -24.02
CA GLY A 56 2.85 9.04 -24.28
C GLY A 56 2.16 9.30 -25.63
N ALA A 57 0.89 8.90 -25.78
CA ALA A 57 -0.14 9.61 -26.55
C ALA A 57 -1.51 8.93 -26.39
N GLY A 58 -2.58 9.69 -26.14
CA GLY A 58 -3.99 9.32 -26.38
C GLY A 58 -4.55 8.07 -25.70
N CYS A 59 -5.43 8.24 -24.71
CA CYS A 59 -6.30 7.16 -24.23
C CYS A 59 -7.39 6.84 -25.26
N VAL A 60 -7.07 6.02 -26.26
CA VAL A 60 -8.06 5.42 -27.17
C VAL A 60 -8.54 4.11 -26.55
N ASN A 61 -9.82 4.02 -26.23
CA ASN A 61 -10.42 2.78 -25.72
C ASN A 61 -10.31 1.68 -26.80
N PRO A 62 -9.84 0.46 -26.47
CA PRO A 62 -9.89 -0.66 -27.40
C PRO A 62 -11.36 -1.01 -27.73
N PRO A 63 -11.65 -1.53 -28.92
CA PRO A 63 -13.01 -1.84 -29.33
C PRO A 63 -13.65 -2.87 -28.39
N ILE A 64 -14.87 -2.58 -27.93
CA ILE A 64 -15.65 -3.47 -27.07
C ILE A 64 -16.34 -4.51 -27.97
N GLY A 65 -16.26 -5.79 -27.60
CA GLY A 65 -17.10 -6.83 -28.20
C GLY A 65 -18.53 -6.70 -27.68
N ASP A 66 -19.40 -6.03 -28.43
CA ASP A 66 -20.64 -5.48 -27.87
C ASP A 66 -21.79 -6.49 -27.67
N ASP A 67 -21.88 -7.55 -28.49
CA ASP A 67 -23.05 -8.45 -28.55
C ASP A 67 -23.12 -9.58 -27.50
N ALA A 68 -22.16 -9.67 -26.57
CA ALA A 68 -22.20 -10.64 -25.48
C ALA A 68 -22.89 -10.04 -24.23
N PRO A 69 -23.92 -10.70 -23.64
CA PRO A 69 -24.57 -10.20 -22.44
C PRO A 69 -23.57 -10.16 -21.28
N ALA A 70 -23.35 -8.96 -20.71
CA ALA A 70 -22.38 -8.75 -19.65
C ALA A 70 -22.80 -9.47 -18.37
N GLU A 71 -21.91 -10.31 -17.83
CA GLU A 71 -22.20 -11.15 -16.66
C GLU A 71 -22.54 -10.30 -15.42
N HIS A 72 -23.62 -10.65 -14.73
CA HIS A 72 -24.10 -9.95 -13.54
C HIS A 72 -23.78 -10.69 -12.24
N VAL A 73 -23.39 -9.95 -11.19
CA VAL A 73 -23.35 -10.41 -9.79
C VAL A 73 -23.87 -9.35 -8.83
N ASP A 74 -24.49 -9.72 -7.70
CA ASP A 74 -24.97 -8.73 -6.72
C ASP A 74 -23.82 -7.88 -6.17
N VAL A 75 -22.66 -8.50 -5.88
CA VAL A 75 -21.49 -7.81 -5.35
C VAL A 75 -20.23 -8.19 -6.12
N LEU A 76 -19.54 -7.20 -6.69
CA LEU A 76 -18.23 -7.39 -7.31
C LEU A 76 -17.12 -6.93 -6.34
N ILE A 77 -16.24 -7.85 -5.95
CA ILE A 77 -15.07 -7.56 -5.12
C ILE A 77 -13.86 -7.36 -6.03
N VAL A 78 -13.06 -6.32 -5.79
CA VAL A 78 -11.83 -6.06 -6.55
C VAL A 78 -10.60 -6.30 -5.67
N GLY A 79 -9.83 -7.35 -5.96
CA GLY A 79 -8.59 -7.75 -5.29
C GLY A 79 -8.73 -8.96 -4.35
N ALA A 80 -7.92 -10.00 -4.55
CA ALA A 80 -7.87 -11.24 -3.75
C ALA A 80 -6.77 -11.20 -2.66
N GLY A 81 -6.62 -10.04 -2.01
CA GLY A 81 -5.80 -9.86 -0.81
C GLY A 81 -6.58 -10.12 0.48
N LEU A 82 -5.95 -9.84 1.64
CA LEU A 82 -6.57 -9.94 2.98
C LEU A 82 -7.97 -9.33 3.04
N SER A 83 -8.16 -8.13 2.47
CA SER A 83 -9.46 -7.45 2.46
C SER A 83 -10.53 -8.21 1.67
N GLY A 84 -10.23 -8.65 0.44
CA GLY A 84 -11.23 -9.22 -0.47
C GLY A 84 -11.65 -10.63 -0.09
N ILE A 85 -10.71 -11.47 0.35
CA ILE A 85 -11.05 -12.79 0.91
C ILE A 85 -11.88 -12.63 2.20
N GLY A 86 -11.53 -11.66 3.06
CA GLY A 86 -12.32 -11.33 4.25
C GLY A 86 -13.75 -10.89 3.90
N ALA A 87 -13.90 -10.01 2.92
CA ALA A 87 -15.18 -9.54 2.40
C ALA A 87 -16.03 -10.70 1.85
N ALA A 88 -15.44 -11.56 1.01
CA ALA A 88 -16.12 -12.72 0.44
C ALA A 88 -16.58 -13.73 1.50
N CYS A 89 -15.74 -14.03 2.50
CA CYS A 89 -16.12 -14.88 3.64
C CYS A 89 -17.23 -14.26 4.49
N HIS A 90 -17.29 -12.93 4.61
CA HIS A 90 -18.42 -12.24 5.24
C HIS A 90 -19.69 -12.35 4.38
N LEU A 91 -19.64 -12.07 3.08
CA LEU A 91 -20.80 -12.21 2.18
C LEU A 91 -21.36 -13.64 2.19
N ARG A 92 -20.50 -14.66 2.03
CA ARG A 92 -20.91 -16.08 2.08
C ARG A 92 -21.63 -16.45 3.39
N ARG A 93 -21.23 -15.86 4.52
CA ARG A 93 -21.76 -16.17 5.86
C ARG A 93 -22.95 -15.31 6.29
N GLU A 94 -23.04 -14.07 5.82
CA GLU A 94 -23.96 -13.05 6.34
C GLU A 94 -24.91 -12.49 5.26
N THR A 95 -24.66 -12.78 3.98
CA THR A 95 -25.55 -12.48 2.83
C THR A 95 -25.68 -13.68 1.87
N PRO A 96 -25.93 -14.92 2.35
CA PRO A 96 -25.76 -16.16 1.57
C PRO A 96 -26.57 -16.26 0.28
N ASN A 97 -27.68 -15.53 0.18
CA ASN A 97 -28.56 -15.50 -0.99
C ASN A 97 -28.06 -14.56 -2.12
N ARG A 98 -26.86 -13.97 -2.00
CA ARG A 98 -26.28 -13.07 -3.01
C ARG A 98 -25.13 -13.72 -3.77
N THR A 99 -25.12 -13.49 -5.07
CA THR A 99 -24.02 -13.80 -5.97
C THR A 99 -22.87 -12.81 -5.79
N PHE A 100 -21.63 -13.28 -5.92
CA PHE A 100 -20.46 -12.42 -5.92
C PHE A 100 -19.31 -13.04 -6.71
N ALA A 101 -18.44 -12.17 -7.24
CA ALA A 101 -17.19 -12.55 -7.87
C ALA A 101 -16.04 -11.68 -7.35
N ILE A 102 -14.81 -12.20 -7.39
CA ILE A 102 -13.60 -11.54 -6.91
C ILE A 102 -12.64 -11.38 -8.10
N LEU A 103 -12.33 -10.15 -8.51
CA LEU A 103 -11.42 -9.89 -9.63
C LEU A 103 -10.00 -9.61 -9.12
N GLU A 104 -9.02 -10.40 -9.52
CA GLU A 104 -7.61 -10.22 -9.17
C GLU A 104 -6.77 -10.01 -10.43
N ALA A 105 -6.00 -8.92 -10.47
CA ALA A 105 -5.15 -8.57 -11.60
C ALA A 105 -3.92 -9.48 -11.73
N ARG A 106 -3.49 -10.08 -10.62
CA ARG A 106 -2.41 -11.07 -10.52
C ARG A 106 -2.92 -12.49 -10.80
N GLU A 107 -2.01 -13.45 -10.84
CA GLU A 107 -2.33 -14.87 -11.03
C GLU A 107 -2.49 -15.68 -9.73
N ALA A 108 -2.42 -15.03 -8.57
CA ALA A 108 -2.44 -15.71 -7.27
C ALA A 108 -3.06 -14.87 -6.13
N ILE A 109 -3.59 -15.58 -5.14
CA ILE A 109 -4.13 -15.03 -3.89
C ILE A 109 -3.00 -14.45 -3.01
N GLY A 110 -3.27 -13.32 -2.35
CA GLY A 110 -2.44 -12.82 -1.24
C GLY A 110 -2.26 -11.30 -1.21
N GLY A 111 -2.45 -10.59 -2.32
CA GLY A 111 -2.23 -9.15 -2.42
C GLY A 111 -0.79 -8.78 -2.04
N THR A 112 -0.61 -8.02 -0.96
CA THR A 112 0.70 -7.67 -0.37
C THR A 112 1.63 -8.88 -0.18
N TRP A 113 1.08 -10.01 0.29
CA TRP A 113 1.83 -11.25 0.56
C TRP A 113 2.10 -12.08 -0.70
N ASP A 114 1.56 -11.63 -1.83
CA ASP A 114 1.91 -12.14 -3.15
C ASP A 114 2.87 -11.20 -3.90
N LEU A 115 2.75 -9.89 -3.67
CA LEU A 115 3.55 -8.83 -4.27
C LEU A 115 5.02 -8.87 -3.83
N PHE A 116 5.28 -8.89 -2.52
CA PHE A 116 6.64 -8.80 -2.00
C PHE A 116 7.28 -10.18 -1.83
N ARG A 117 8.45 -10.37 -2.46
CA ARG A 117 9.21 -11.64 -2.51
C ARG A 117 10.65 -11.54 -1.98
N TYR A 118 11.02 -10.40 -1.39
CA TYR A 118 12.34 -10.20 -0.82
C TYR A 118 12.55 -11.03 0.47
N PRO A 119 13.80 -11.38 0.84
CA PRO A 119 14.05 -12.23 2.00
C PRO A 119 13.54 -11.59 3.30
N GLY A 120 12.87 -12.40 4.11
CA GLY A 120 12.37 -12.01 5.44
C GLY A 120 11.01 -11.30 5.47
N VAL A 121 10.32 -11.09 4.33
CA VAL A 121 8.96 -10.47 4.29
C VAL A 121 8.09 -11.02 5.41
N ARG A 122 7.50 -10.12 6.22
CA ARG A 122 6.79 -10.42 7.46
C ARG A 122 5.80 -9.31 7.81
N SER A 123 4.96 -9.54 8.81
CA SER A 123 4.03 -8.53 9.33
C SER A 123 4.64 -7.70 10.48
N ASP A 124 4.60 -6.37 10.39
CA ASP A 124 4.80 -5.44 11.54
C ASP A 124 3.64 -5.49 12.57
N SER A 125 2.74 -6.47 12.46
CA SER A 125 1.48 -6.55 13.22
C SER A 125 1.16 -7.99 13.59
N ASP A 126 0.68 -8.22 14.80
CA ASP A 126 0.50 -9.57 15.31
C ASP A 126 -0.68 -10.30 14.66
N MET A 127 -0.53 -11.61 14.41
CA MET A 127 -1.57 -12.40 13.75
C MET A 127 -2.83 -12.63 14.61
N GLN A 128 -2.81 -12.31 15.92
CA GLN A 128 -4.03 -12.39 16.74
C GLN A 128 -4.98 -11.23 16.44
N THR A 129 -4.45 -10.13 15.88
CA THR A 129 -5.22 -8.96 15.45
C THR A 129 -5.29 -8.82 13.92
N LEU A 130 -4.28 -9.28 13.17
CA LEU A 130 -4.32 -9.35 11.70
C LEU A 130 -5.15 -10.55 11.18
N GLY A 131 -5.34 -11.59 11.99
CA GLY A 131 -6.26 -12.69 11.67
C GLY A 131 -7.74 -12.26 11.71
N TYR A 132 -8.53 -12.84 10.81
CA TYR A 132 -9.97 -12.63 10.70
C TYR A 132 -10.68 -12.98 12.01
N THR A 133 -11.75 -12.25 12.35
CA THR A 133 -12.52 -12.53 13.59
C THR A 133 -13.24 -13.88 13.53
N PHE A 134 -13.65 -14.33 12.34
CA PHE A 134 -14.28 -15.63 12.12
C PHE A 134 -13.28 -16.80 12.00
N ARG A 135 -11.99 -16.53 11.72
CA ARG A 135 -10.93 -17.55 11.59
C ARG A 135 -9.64 -17.12 12.32
N PRO A 136 -9.57 -17.26 13.66
CA PRO A 136 -8.43 -16.81 14.46
C PRO A 136 -7.12 -17.55 14.12
N TRP A 137 -5.98 -16.87 14.24
CA TRP A 137 -4.66 -17.46 13.98
C TRP A 137 -4.20 -18.39 15.10
N THR A 138 -4.01 -19.66 14.75
CA THR A 138 -3.55 -20.75 15.62
C THR A 138 -2.03 -20.95 15.64
N GLY A 139 -1.29 -20.36 14.69
CA GLY A 139 0.15 -20.54 14.56
C GLY A 139 0.98 -20.01 15.75
N ALA A 140 2.12 -20.65 16.00
CA ALA A 140 2.98 -20.36 17.15
C ALA A 140 3.72 -19.01 17.05
N LYS A 141 4.16 -18.60 15.85
CA LYS A 141 4.63 -17.24 15.58
C LYS A 141 3.45 -16.27 15.66
N ALA A 142 3.54 -15.25 16.50
CA ALA A 142 2.62 -14.11 16.51
C ALA A 142 3.03 -13.07 15.44
N ILE A 143 4.33 -12.89 15.24
CA ILE A 143 4.91 -12.15 14.10
C ILE A 143 5.20 -13.17 12.99
N ALA A 144 4.29 -13.28 12.02
CA ALA A 144 4.35 -14.30 10.98
C ALA A 144 5.06 -13.81 9.71
N ASP A 145 5.69 -14.77 9.03
CA ASP A 145 6.40 -14.61 7.76
C ASP A 145 5.39 -14.56 6.59
N GLY A 146 5.76 -13.92 5.48
CA GLY A 146 4.85 -13.57 4.39
C GLY A 146 4.12 -14.76 3.77
N ASP A 147 4.82 -15.86 3.50
CA ASP A 147 4.21 -17.05 2.93
C ASP A 147 3.28 -17.76 3.90
N ALA A 148 3.55 -17.71 5.21
CA ALA A 148 2.65 -18.25 6.24
C ALA A 148 1.34 -17.43 6.32
N ILE A 149 1.40 -16.12 6.06
CA ILE A 149 0.21 -15.27 5.96
C ILE A 149 -0.52 -15.52 4.63
N ARG A 150 0.22 -15.70 3.53
CA ARG A 150 -0.33 -16.02 2.20
C ARG A 150 -1.10 -17.35 2.20
N GLU A 151 -0.53 -18.41 2.78
CA GLU A 151 -1.22 -19.71 2.88
C GLU A 151 -2.42 -19.62 3.84
N TYR A 152 -2.31 -18.91 4.95
CA TYR A 152 -3.47 -18.64 5.81
C TYR A 152 -4.62 -17.94 5.07
N VAL A 153 -4.34 -16.97 4.18
CA VAL A 153 -5.38 -16.35 3.34
C VAL A 153 -5.95 -17.35 2.33
N ARG A 154 -5.10 -18.14 1.68
CA ARG A 154 -5.50 -19.19 0.72
C ARG A 154 -6.39 -20.26 1.38
N ASP A 155 -6.01 -20.75 2.55
CA ASP A 155 -6.78 -21.73 3.32
C ASP A 155 -8.08 -21.13 3.86
N THR A 156 -8.10 -19.85 4.23
CA THR A 156 -9.35 -19.17 4.58
C THR A 156 -10.33 -19.19 3.40
N ALA A 157 -9.84 -18.93 2.18
CA ALA A 157 -10.65 -18.90 0.97
C ALA A 157 -11.22 -20.29 0.62
N ARG A 158 -10.39 -21.34 0.71
CA ARG A 158 -10.78 -22.76 0.56
C ARG A 158 -11.84 -23.17 1.59
N GLU A 159 -11.55 -22.95 2.87
CA GLU A 159 -12.39 -23.34 4.03
C GLU A 159 -13.80 -22.73 3.98
N HIS A 160 -13.97 -21.58 3.31
CA HIS A 160 -15.24 -20.88 3.16
C HIS A 160 -15.87 -21.04 1.76
N GLY A 161 -15.25 -21.79 0.84
CA GLY A 161 -15.75 -21.95 -0.53
C GLY A 161 -15.90 -20.61 -1.27
N VAL A 162 -14.89 -19.74 -1.16
CA VAL A 162 -14.84 -18.43 -1.84
C VAL A 162 -13.66 -18.29 -2.81
N ASP A 163 -12.72 -19.24 -2.80
CA ASP A 163 -11.65 -19.35 -3.79
C ASP A 163 -12.18 -19.61 -5.20
N GLY A 164 -13.20 -20.47 -5.33
CA GLY A 164 -13.93 -20.70 -6.59
C GLY A 164 -14.67 -19.48 -7.17
N ALA A 165 -14.76 -18.36 -6.42
CA ALA A 165 -15.31 -17.09 -6.92
C ALA A 165 -14.23 -16.14 -7.48
N ILE A 166 -12.94 -16.54 -7.45
CA ILE A 166 -11.82 -15.67 -7.85
C ILE A 166 -11.50 -15.81 -9.33
N ARG A 167 -11.37 -14.67 -10.00
CA ARG A 167 -10.94 -14.52 -11.39
C ARG A 167 -9.57 -13.88 -11.41
N PHE A 168 -8.56 -14.73 -11.57
CA PHE A 168 -7.18 -14.32 -11.72
C PHE A 168 -6.93 -13.68 -13.09
N ARG A 169 -5.87 -12.87 -13.21
CA ARG A 169 -5.50 -12.12 -14.42
C ARG A 169 -6.62 -11.20 -14.95
N HIS A 170 -7.52 -10.73 -14.08
CA HIS A 170 -8.62 -9.82 -14.39
C HIS A 170 -8.43 -8.48 -13.65
N ARG A 171 -7.95 -7.46 -14.37
CA ARG A 171 -7.70 -6.11 -13.84
C ARG A 171 -8.88 -5.20 -14.16
N VAL A 172 -9.60 -4.71 -13.16
CA VAL A 172 -10.58 -3.62 -13.35
C VAL A 172 -9.83 -2.35 -13.78
N VAL A 173 -10.30 -1.73 -14.86
CA VAL A 173 -9.73 -0.47 -15.41
C VAL A 173 -10.69 0.70 -15.34
N ARG A 174 -12.01 0.44 -15.40
CA ARG A 174 -13.06 1.46 -15.30
C ARG A 174 -14.31 0.85 -14.66
N ALA A 175 -15.03 1.60 -13.85
CA ALA A 175 -16.38 1.27 -13.39
C ALA A 175 -17.30 2.49 -13.50
N GLU A 176 -18.52 2.27 -13.99
CA GLU A 176 -19.47 3.32 -14.34
C GLU A 176 -20.84 2.99 -13.75
N TRP A 177 -21.36 3.87 -12.90
CA TRP A 177 -22.69 3.73 -12.32
C TRP A 177 -23.76 4.37 -13.21
N SER A 178 -24.87 3.66 -13.41
CA SER A 178 -26.13 4.19 -13.95
C SER A 178 -27.17 4.27 -12.84
N SER A 179 -27.66 5.47 -12.55
CA SER A 179 -28.76 5.72 -11.61
C SER A 179 -30.12 5.31 -12.17
N GLU A 180 -30.26 5.23 -13.50
CA GLU A 180 -31.44 4.70 -14.18
C GLU A 180 -31.59 3.19 -13.95
N GLN A 181 -30.51 2.43 -14.11
CA GLN A 181 -30.51 0.98 -13.91
C GLN A 181 -30.27 0.58 -12.44
N ALA A 182 -29.73 1.49 -11.64
CA ALA A 182 -29.15 1.25 -10.32
C ALA A 182 -28.07 0.15 -10.32
N LEU A 183 -27.18 0.18 -11.31
CA LEU A 183 -26.11 -0.79 -11.55
C LEU A 183 -24.77 -0.13 -11.85
N TRP A 184 -23.69 -0.79 -11.44
CA TRP A 184 -22.33 -0.58 -11.97
C TRP A 184 -22.13 -1.44 -13.23
N THR A 185 -21.63 -0.84 -14.31
CA THR A 185 -20.93 -1.54 -15.40
C THR A 185 -19.43 -1.45 -15.15
N VAL A 186 -18.72 -2.57 -15.27
CA VAL A 186 -17.31 -2.68 -14.89
C VAL A 186 -16.50 -3.27 -16.05
N HIS A 187 -15.50 -2.53 -16.49
CA HIS A 187 -14.59 -2.90 -17.58
C HIS A 187 -13.34 -3.57 -17.02
N VAL A 188 -13.04 -4.76 -17.51
CA VAL A 188 -12.05 -5.66 -16.94
C VAL A 188 -11.06 -6.11 -18.01
N LEU A 189 -9.83 -5.63 -17.93
CA LEU A 189 -8.71 -6.05 -18.77
C LEU A 189 -8.23 -7.45 -18.34
N ARG A 190 -8.28 -8.40 -19.26
CA ARG A 190 -7.69 -9.74 -19.10
C ARG A 190 -6.19 -9.67 -19.37
N THR A 191 -5.38 -9.60 -18.31
CA THR A 191 -3.93 -9.39 -18.41
C THR A 191 -3.16 -10.55 -19.06
N GLY A 192 -3.83 -11.68 -19.32
CA GLY A 192 -3.28 -12.82 -20.06
C GLY A 192 -3.53 -12.81 -21.57
N THR A 193 -4.45 -11.98 -22.09
CA THR A 193 -4.80 -11.91 -23.53
C THR A 193 -4.76 -10.49 -24.09
N GLY A 194 -5.03 -9.47 -23.27
CA GLY A 194 -5.15 -8.06 -23.68
C GLY A 194 -6.59 -7.60 -23.89
N ASP A 195 -7.56 -8.52 -23.92
CA ASP A 195 -8.98 -8.19 -24.15
C ASP A 195 -9.61 -7.48 -22.96
N THR A 196 -10.53 -6.54 -23.22
CA THR A 196 -11.41 -5.97 -22.20
C THR A 196 -12.77 -6.66 -22.26
N VAL A 197 -13.27 -7.12 -21.11
CA VAL A 197 -14.63 -7.67 -20.97
C VAL A 197 -15.47 -6.84 -20.00
N ARG A 198 -16.78 -6.83 -20.21
CA ARG A 198 -17.75 -6.16 -19.32
C ARG A 198 -18.34 -7.15 -18.31
N MET A 199 -18.51 -6.68 -17.09
CA MET A 199 -19.37 -7.28 -16.06
C MET A 199 -20.30 -6.20 -15.51
N THR A 200 -21.40 -6.59 -14.86
CA THR A 200 -22.25 -5.66 -14.11
C THR A 200 -22.40 -6.10 -12.66
N CYS A 201 -22.63 -5.15 -11.75
CA CYS A 201 -23.01 -5.48 -10.38
C CYS A 201 -23.91 -4.44 -9.70
N ALA A 202 -24.71 -4.90 -8.73
CA ALA A 202 -25.52 -3.99 -7.91
C ALA A 202 -24.65 -3.22 -6.89
N PHE A 203 -23.55 -3.80 -6.40
CA PHE A 203 -22.63 -3.17 -5.44
C PHE A 203 -21.16 -3.45 -5.79
N LEU A 204 -20.31 -2.42 -5.69
CA LEU A 204 -18.87 -2.50 -5.98
C LEU A 204 -18.05 -2.37 -4.68
N PHE A 205 -17.30 -3.41 -4.33
CA PHE A 205 -16.51 -3.46 -3.08
C PHE A 205 -15.00 -3.58 -3.35
N VAL A 206 -14.33 -2.43 -3.38
CA VAL A 206 -12.92 -2.31 -3.74
C VAL A 206 -12.01 -2.72 -2.59
N CYS A 207 -11.28 -3.82 -2.79
CA CYS A 207 -10.42 -4.47 -1.82
C CYS A 207 -8.94 -4.54 -2.26
N SER A 208 -8.56 -3.77 -3.28
CA SER A 208 -7.24 -3.75 -3.95
C SER A 208 -6.06 -3.37 -3.05
N GLY A 209 -6.34 -2.84 -1.86
CA GLY A 209 -5.36 -2.14 -1.05
C GLY A 209 -5.05 -0.76 -1.64
N TYR A 210 -3.85 -0.26 -1.35
CA TYR A 210 -3.45 1.13 -1.61
C TYR A 210 -2.04 1.26 -2.23
N TYR A 211 -1.43 0.16 -2.67
CA TYR A 211 -0.11 0.14 -3.31
C TYR A 211 -0.23 0.11 -4.84
N ARG A 212 0.62 0.86 -5.53
CA ARG A 212 0.88 0.68 -6.96
C ARG A 212 1.68 -0.62 -7.16
N TYR A 213 1.08 -1.65 -7.78
CA TYR A 213 1.71 -2.97 -7.92
C TYR A 213 2.81 -3.02 -9.00
N ASP A 214 2.74 -2.18 -10.03
CA ASP A 214 3.65 -2.16 -11.18
C ASP A 214 4.92 -1.30 -10.98
N GLN A 215 4.92 -0.39 -10.00
CA GLN A 215 6.05 0.50 -9.75
C GLN A 215 6.08 1.01 -8.30
N GLY A 216 7.11 0.60 -7.55
CA GLY A 216 7.45 1.23 -6.26
C GLY A 216 8.21 2.53 -6.42
N TYR A 217 8.60 3.17 -5.31
CA TYR A 217 9.30 4.46 -5.37
C TYR A 217 10.81 4.28 -5.29
N THR A 218 11.49 4.62 -6.39
CA THR A 218 12.93 4.90 -6.41
C THR A 218 13.09 6.39 -6.70
N PRO A 219 13.86 7.17 -5.90
CA PRO A 219 14.23 8.52 -6.28
C PRO A 219 15.27 8.47 -7.41
N ASP A 220 15.54 9.61 -8.04
CA ASP A 220 16.73 9.75 -8.88
C ASP A 220 18.01 9.68 -8.02
N PHE A 221 19.07 9.13 -8.60
CA PHE A 221 20.37 8.88 -7.97
C PHE A 221 21.49 9.11 -9.00
N PRO A 222 22.35 10.13 -8.81
CA PRO A 222 23.49 10.39 -9.70
C PRO A 222 24.42 9.18 -9.82
N GLY A 223 25.08 9.04 -10.97
CA GLY A 223 26.06 7.97 -11.25
C GLY A 223 25.51 6.55 -11.37
N THR A 224 24.19 6.35 -11.34
CA THR A 224 23.59 4.99 -11.38
C THR A 224 23.85 4.21 -12.67
N GLY A 225 24.25 4.89 -13.75
CA GLY A 225 24.70 4.24 -14.99
C GLY A 225 26.16 3.78 -14.96
N ASP A 226 26.96 4.25 -14.00
CA ASP A 226 28.39 3.93 -13.86
C ASP A 226 28.62 2.71 -12.96
N PHE A 227 27.67 2.42 -12.06
CA PHE A 227 27.75 1.30 -11.11
C PHE A 227 27.71 -0.06 -11.80
N THR A 228 28.76 -0.87 -11.57
CA THR A 228 28.95 -2.17 -12.25
C THR A 228 28.24 -3.35 -11.57
N GLY A 229 27.80 -3.18 -10.31
CA GLY A 229 27.08 -4.19 -9.54
C GLY A 229 25.58 -4.27 -9.84
N THR A 230 24.84 -5.04 -9.05
CA THR A 230 23.39 -5.26 -9.28
C THR A 230 22.52 -4.30 -8.48
N ILE A 231 21.68 -3.49 -9.13
CA ILE A 231 20.67 -2.65 -8.46
C ILE A 231 19.32 -3.37 -8.40
N VAL A 232 18.73 -3.49 -7.21
CA VAL A 232 17.49 -4.27 -6.96
C VAL A 232 16.45 -3.45 -6.20
N HIS A 233 15.24 -3.31 -6.74
CA HIS A 233 14.11 -2.70 -6.03
C HIS A 233 13.24 -3.78 -5.36
N PRO A 234 13.01 -3.76 -4.02
CA PRO A 234 12.37 -4.87 -3.29
C PRO A 234 10.97 -5.30 -3.73
N GLN A 235 10.21 -4.43 -4.42
CA GLN A 235 8.91 -4.79 -4.96
C GLN A 235 9.00 -5.78 -6.15
N HIS A 236 10.13 -5.81 -6.86
CA HIS A 236 10.39 -6.66 -8.03
C HIS A 236 11.66 -7.49 -7.78
N TRP A 237 11.68 -8.18 -6.64
CA TRP A 237 12.83 -8.98 -6.21
C TRP A 237 13.10 -10.16 -7.17
N PRO A 238 14.30 -10.28 -7.77
CA PRO A 238 14.65 -11.43 -8.61
C PRO A 238 14.71 -12.72 -7.78
N ALA A 239 14.13 -13.80 -8.29
CA ALA A 239 14.09 -15.08 -7.59
C ALA A 239 15.45 -15.80 -7.55
N ASP A 240 16.35 -15.40 -8.45
CA ASP A 240 17.69 -15.91 -8.73
C ASP A 240 18.82 -14.98 -8.25
N LEU A 241 18.49 -13.93 -7.48
CA LEU A 241 19.49 -13.01 -6.93
C LEU A 241 20.36 -13.69 -5.87
N ASP A 242 21.50 -14.23 -6.28
CA ASP A 242 22.56 -14.62 -5.37
C ASP A 242 23.28 -13.38 -4.81
N TYR A 243 23.37 -13.32 -3.48
CA TYR A 243 24.12 -12.33 -2.71
C TYR A 243 25.05 -12.98 -1.66
N ALA A 244 25.29 -14.29 -1.74
CA ALA A 244 26.16 -14.99 -0.80
C ALA A 244 27.61 -14.45 -0.88
N GLY A 245 28.21 -14.17 0.28
CA GLY A 245 29.55 -13.58 0.38
C GLY A 245 29.70 -12.13 -0.11
N LYS A 246 28.68 -11.54 -0.75
CA LYS A 246 28.73 -10.19 -1.35
C LYS A 246 28.57 -9.07 -0.33
N ARG A 247 29.09 -7.90 -0.65
CA ARG A 247 28.86 -6.60 0.00
C ARG A 247 27.53 -6.04 -0.49
N VAL A 248 26.61 -5.78 0.43
CA VAL A 248 25.26 -5.30 0.10
C VAL A 248 24.97 -3.96 0.76
N VAL A 249 24.57 -2.94 -0.03
CA VAL A 249 24.08 -1.67 0.52
C VAL A 249 22.55 -1.62 0.39
N VAL A 250 21.84 -1.53 1.51
CA VAL A 250 20.37 -1.39 1.55
C VAL A 250 20.02 0.08 1.80
N ILE A 251 19.53 0.77 0.77
CA ILE A 251 19.18 2.19 0.83
C ILE A 251 17.77 2.35 1.43
N GLY A 252 17.69 2.72 2.70
CA GLY A 252 16.44 3.04 3.38
C GLY A 252 16.47 2.75 4.88
N SER A 253 15.47 3.26 5.60
CA SER A 253 15.24 3.04 7.04
C SER A 253 13.80 2.63 7.36
N GLY A 254 13.01 2.26 6.35
CA GLY A 254 11.66 1.75 6.51
C GLY A 254 11.62 0.27 6.88
N ALA A 255 10.41 -0.26 7.13
CA ALA A 255 10.18 -1.67 7.47
C ALA A 255 10.83 -2.64 6.47
N THR A 256 10.82 -2.31 5.17
CA THR A 256 11.51 -3.06 4.11
C THR A 256 13.00 -3.22 4.39
N ALA A 257 13.73 -2.14 4.70
CA ALA A 257 15.16 -2.17 4.99
C ALA A 257 15.46 -2.90 6.32
N VAL A 258 14.68 -2.61 7.36
CA VAL A 258 14.75 -3.26 8.69
C VAL A 258 14.46 -4.77 8.63
N THR A 259 13.74 -5.22 7.61
CA THR A 259 13.45 -6.64 7.35
C THR A 259 14.54 -7.29 6.50
N LEU A 260 14.98 -6.61 5.43
CA LEU A 260 16.04 -7.07 4.54
C LEU A 260 17.37 -7.27 5.27
N MET A 261 17.85 -6.26 6.00
CA MET A 261 19.20 -6.23 6.55
C MET A 261 19.57 -7.47 7.39
N PRO A 262 18.80 -7.88 8.43
CA PRO A 262 19.12 -9.09 9.19
C PRO A 262 18.97 -10.38 8.37
N SER A 263 18.05 -10.41 7.40
CA SER A 263 17.74 -11.58 6.58
C SER A 263 18.80 -11.83 5.50
N MET A 264 19.38 -10.76 4.94
CA MET A 264 20.48 -10.85 3.98
C MET A 264 21.82 -11.11 4.69
N ALA A 265 22.03 -10.53 5.87
CA ALA A 265 23.26 -10.71 6.66
C ALA A 265 23.48 -12.15 7.17
N THR A 266 22.54 -13.08 6.94
CA THR A 266 22.74 -14.52 7.18
C THR A 266 23.65 -15.18 6.15
N THR A 267 23.75 -14.64 4.93
CA THR A 267 24.58 -15.22 3.84
C THR A 267 25.44 -14.20 3.09
N ALA A 268 25.09 -12.92 3.09
CA ALA A 268 25.95 -11.84 2.58
C ALA A 268 27.27 -11.75 3.36
N GLY A 269 28.33 -11.29 2.70
CA GLY A 269 29.63 -11.05 3.35
C GLY A 269 29.57 -9.87 4.32
N HIS A 270 28.84 -8.81 3.95
CA HIS A 270 28.46 -7.71 4.85
C HIS A 270 27.22 -6.99 4.33
N VAL A 271 26.37 -6.47 5.23
CA VAL A 271 25.21 -5.64 4.85
C VAL A 271 25.23 -4.26 5.53
N THR A 272 25.32 -3.20 4.72
CA THR A 272 25.26 -1.80 5.19
C THR A 272 23.87 -1.22 4.95
N MET A 273 23.12 -0.88 5.99
CA MET A 273 21.87 -0.12 5.86
C MET A 273 22.17 1.38 5.81
N LEU A 274 22.03 1.99 4.64
CA LEU A 274 22.26 3.41 4.40
C LEU A 274 20.96 4.21 4.55
N GLN A 275 20.93 5.15 5.49
CA GLN A 275 19.72 5.90 5.85
C GLN A 275 19.91 7.43 5.93
N ARG A 276 19.23 8.17 5.05
CA ARG A 276 19.15 9.65 5.13
C ARG A 276 18.50 10.17 6.43
N SER A 277 17.71 9.36 7.10
CA SER A 277 17.01 9.74 8.34
C SER A 277 16.64 8.49 9.15
N PRO A 278 17.00 8.42 10.45
CA PRO A 278 16.61 7.32 11.31
C PRO A 278 15.10 7.10 11.42
N SER A 279 14.72 5.84 11.66
CA SER A 279 13.36 5.44 12.02
C SER A 279 13.26 4.97 13.48
N TYR A 280 12.06 5.03 14.05
CA TYR A 280 11.82 4.38 15.35
C TYR A 280 11.70 2.87 15.15
N VAL A 281 12.67 2.15 15.68
CA VAL A 281 12.71 0.69 15.70
C VAL A 281 12.20 0.19 17.06
N LEU A 282 11.33 -0.81 17.04
CA LEU A 282 10.85 -1.53 18.22
C LEU A 282 11.22 -3.00 18.09
N SER A 283 11.83 -3.57 19.13
CA SER A 283 12.02 -5.02 19.25
C SER A 283 10.82 -5.65 19.98
N MET A 284 10.27 -6.73 19.47
CA MET A 284 9.30 -7.58 20.19
C MET A 284 9.61 -9.06 19.94
N PRO A 285 9.30 -9.97 20.87
CA PRO A 285 9.40 -11.40 20.62
C PRO A 285 8.51 -11.85 19.45
N SER A 286 8.98 -12.78 18.63
CA SER A 286 8.16 -13.36 17.55
C SER A 286 7.02 -14.23 18.08
N ARG A 287 7.14 -14.74 19.32
CA ARG A 287 6.12 -15.52 20.05
C ARG A 287 5.54 -14.73 21.22
N ASP A 288 4.22 -14.67 21.29
CA ASP A 288 3.49 -14.05 22.39
C ASP A 288 3.32 -15.05 23.55
N ALA A 289 4.28 -15.06 24.48
CA ALA A 289 4.30 -15.98 25.62
C ALA A 289 3.05 -15.87 26.53
N LEU A 290 2.40 -14.70 26.57
CA LEU A 290 1.16 -14.51 27.32
C LEU A 290 -0.05 -15.07 26.53
N ALA A 291 -0.07 -14.96 25.20
CA ALA A 291 -1.03 -15.69 24.38
C ALA A 291 -0.88 -17.22 24.53
N ASP A 292 0.35 -17.74 24.49
CA ASP A 292 0.60 -19.17 24.69
C ASP A 292 0.20 -19.65 26.10
N ARG A 293 0.37 -18.81 27.14
CA ARG A 293 -0.16 -19.10 28.49
C ARG A 293 -1.70 -19.07 28.53
N LEU A 294 -2.34 -18.09 27.89
CA LEU A 294 -3.80 -17.99 27.83
C LEU A 294 -4.44 -19.17 27.07
N ARG A 295 -3.84 -19.62 25.96
CA ARG A 295 -4.28 -20.81 25.20
C ARG A 295 -4.22 -22.11 26.01
N ARG A 296 -3.29 -22.22 26.98
CA ARG A 296 -3.17 -23.40 27.87
C ARG A 296 -4.15 -23.39 29.04
N LEU A 297 -4.64 -22.21 29.43
CA LEU A 297 -5.46 -22.02 30.64
C LEU A 297 -6.95 -21.77 30.35
N LEU A 298 -7.30 -21.35 29.14
CA LEU A 298 -8.67 -20.98 28.77
C LEU A 298 -9.14 -21.80 27.55
N PRO A 299 -10.42 -22.25 27.50
CA PRO A 299 -11.01 -22.81 26.29
C PRO A 299 -10.90 -21.85 25.11
N ALA A 300 -10.74 -22.36 23.88
CA ALA A 300 -10.48 -21.55 22.68
C ALA A 300 -11.48 -20.39 22.48
N LYS A 301 -12.77 -20.62 22.80
CA LYS A 301 -13.84 -19.60 22.74
C LYS A 301 -13.60 -18.38 23.65
N ALA A 302 -12.83 -18.54 24.74
CA ALA A 302 -12.43 -17.47 25.65
C ALA A 302 -10.99 -16.99 25.39
N ALA A 303 -10.07 -17.90 25.05
CA ALA A 303 -8.67 -17.56 24.78
C ALA A 303 -8.53 -16.58 23.61
N HIS A 304 -9.15 -16.88 22.45
CA HIS A 304 -9.03 -16.05 21.25
C HIS A 304 -9.49 -14.59 21.44
N PRO A 305 -10.69 -14.28 21.97
CA PRO A 305 -11.09 -12.88 22.20
C PRO A 305 -10.21 -12.20 23.26
N ALA A 306 -9.80 -12.88 24.34
CA ALA A 306 -8.93 -12.31 25.35
C ALA A 306 -7.56 -11.89 24.77
N ILE A 307 -6.96 -12.75 23.95
CA ILE A 307 -5.68 -12.49 23.29
C ILE A 307 -5.80 -11.36 22.24
N LYS A 308 -6.84 -11.39 21.40
CA LYS A 308 -7.10 -10.32 20.41
C LYS A 308 -7.31 -8.97 21.09
N TRP A 309 -8.09 -8.91 22.18
CA TRP A 309 -8.30 -7.69 22.94
C TRP A 309 -7.05 -7.19 23.67
N LYS A 310 -6.22 -8.08 24.24
CA LYS A 310 -4.91 -7.71 24.80
C LYS A 310 -4.07 -6.94 23.78
N ASN A 311 -3.90 -7.48 22.57
CA ASN A 311 -3.03 -6.87 21.57
C ASN A 311 -3.63 -5.58 20.97
N VAL A 312 -4.96 -5.52 20.78
CA VAL A 312 -5.68 -4.27 20.46
C VAL A 312 -5.44 -3.18 21.51
N LEU A 313 -5.54 -3.51 22.80
CA LEU A 313 -5.37 -2.55 23.90
C LEU A 313 -3.91 -2.08 24.03
N LEU A 314 -2.94 -2.99 23.89
CA LEU A 314 -1.51 -2.65 23.90
C LEU A 314 -1.12 -1.73 22.72
N ALA A 315 -1.61 -2.02 21.50
CA ALA A 315 -1.40 -1.15 20.34
C ALA A 315 -2.07 0.22 20.53
N THR A 316 -3.30 0.25 21.04
CA THR A 316 -4.03 1.48 21.36
C THR A 316 -3.29 2.31 22.41
N LEU A 317 -2.75 1.68 23.47
CA LEU A 317 -1.96 2.34 24.51
C LEU A 317 -0.65 2.91 23.96
N SER A 318 0.08 2.16 23.13
CA SER A 318 1.29 2.62 22.45
C SER A 318 1.03 3.86 21.60
N PHE A 319 -0.06 3.86 20.82
CA PHE A 319 -0.46 5.01 20.01
C PHE A 319 -0.90 6.21 20.85
N GLN A 320 -1.74 6.01 21.88
CA GLN A 320 -2.17 7.11 22.76
C GLN A 320 -1.01 7.71 23.56
N LEU A 321 -0.06 6.89 24.02
CA LEU A 321 1.16 7.35 24.68
C LEU A 321 2.03 8.19 23.76
N SER A 322 2.11 7.85 22.46
CA SER A 322 2.86 8.63 21.47
C SER A 322 2.28 10.03 21.22
N ARG A 323 0.96 10.19 21.39
CA ARG A 323 0.26 11.48 21.22
C ARG A 323 0.29 12.31 22.50
N ARG A 324 0.10 11.68 23.66
CA ARG A 324 0.01 12.37 24.96
C ARG A 324 1.36 12.62 25.63
N ALA A 325 2.33 11.71 25.47
CA ALA A 325 3.65 11.80 26.09
C ALA A 325 4.78 11.36 25.12
N PRO A 326 4.92 11.99 23.93
CA PRO A 326 5.91 11.60 22.92
C PRO A 326 7.35 11.54 23.46
N ARG A 327 7.75 12.44 24.36
CA ARG A 327 9.08 12.46 24.99
C ARG A 327 9.37 11.15 25.77
N LEU A 328 8.37 10.65 26.51
CA LEU A 328 8.50 9.40 27.28
C LEU A 328 8.65 8.19 26.34
N LEU A 329 7.81 8.10 25.31
CA LEU A 329 7.91 6.98 24.35
C LEU A 329 9.23 7.01 23.56
N LYS A 330 9.76 8.20 23.20
CA LYS A 330 11.12 8.32 22.63
C LYS A 330 12.18 7.75 23.58
N ALA A 331 12.13 8.11 24.87
CA ALA A 331 13.08 7.62 25.86
C ALA A 331 13.00 6.10 26.06
N VAL A 332 11.78 5.52 26.10
CA VAL A 332 11.56 4.07 26.19
C VAL A 332 12.14 3.35 24.97
N LEU A 333 11.85 3.82 23.75
CA LEU A 333 12.37 3.22 22.52
C LEU A 333 13.91 3.29 22.46
N ARG A 334 14.51 4.46 22.72
CA ARG A 334 15.98 4.63 22.74
C ARG A 334 16.65 3.76 23.81
N LYS A 335 16.04 3.58 24.98
CA LYS A 335 16.52 2.67 26.05
C LYS A 335 16.39 1.20 25.65
N GLY A 336 15.37 0.83 24.86
CA GLY A 336 15.18 -0.51 24.31
C GLY A 336 16.23 -0.87 23.23
N VAL A 337 16.57 0.08 22.37
CA VAL A 337 17.63 -0.06 21.36
C VAL A 337 19.01 -0.17 22.01
N ARG A 338 19.36 0.75 22.92
CA ARG A 338 20.65 0.76 23.66
C ARG A 338 20.91 -0.52 24.47
N LYS A 339 19.86 -1.27 24.84
CA LYS A 339 19.98 -2.56 25.53
C LYS A 339 20.33 -3.76 24.64
N GLN A 340 20.30 -3.61 23.31
CA GLN A 340 20.49 -4.70 22.34
C GLN A 340 21.70 -4.49 21.41
N LEU A 341 22.42 -3.38 21.56
CA LEU A 341 23.61 -3.04 20.78
C LEU A 341 24.85 -2.96 21.67
N PRO A 342 26.07 -3.04 21.08
CA PRO A 342 27.32 -2.96 21.83
C PRO A 342 27.46 -1.67 22.66
N LEU A 343 28.22 -1.74 23.75
CA LEU A 343 28.55 -0.58 24.57
C LEU A 343 29.31 0.44 23.72
N GLY A 344 28.86 1.70 23.73
CA GLY A 344 29.47 2.78 22.95
C GLY A 344 28.92 2.95 21.53
N TYR A 345 28.02 2.08 21.03
CA TYR A 345 27.40 2.25 19.72
C TYR A 345 26.64 3.58 19.61
N ASP A 346 26.73 4.28 18.47
CA ASP A 346 26.08 5.58 18.28
C ASP A 346 24.56 5.48 18.07
N ILE A 347 23.84 5.45 19.20
CA ILE A 347 22.38 5.46 19.23
C ILE A 347 21.82 6.81 18.78
N ASP A 348 22.56 7.92 18.89
CA ASP A 348 22.06 9.26 18.57
C ASP A 348 22.10 9.53 17.06
N THR A 349 23.18 9.16 16.36
CA THR A 349 23.26 9.25 14.88
C THR A 349 22.37 8.22 14.19
N HIS A 350 22.30 6.98 14.67
CA HIS A 350 21.59 5.91 13.96
C HIS A 350 20.13 5.68 14.39
N PHE A 351 19.72 6.15 15.57
CA PHE A 351 18.39 5.90 16.14
C PHE A 351 17.72 7.12 16.80
N ALA A 352 18.01 8.36 16.37
CA ALA A 352 17.28 9.57 16.77
C ALA A 352 16.46 10.21 15.61
N PRO A 353 15.23 9.73 15.35
CA PRO A 353 14.36 10.34 14.35
C PRO A 353 13.90 11.75 14.74
N ARG A 354 13.94 12.68 13.77
CA ARG A 354 13.50 14.08 13.95
C ARG A 354 11.98 14.25 14.15
N TYR A 355 11.19 13.18 13.96
CA TYR A 355 9.72 13.17 14.14
C TYR A 355 9.31 12.53 15.49
N ASN A 356 8.02 12.52 15.83
CA ASN A 356 7.50 11.85 17.03
C ASN A 356 7.04 10.41 16.74
N PRO A 357 7.16 9.44 17.66
CA PRO A 357 6.67 8.08 17.42
C PRO A 357 5.22 8.08 16.94
N TRP A 358 4.90 7.22 15.97
CA TRP A 358 3.64 7.18 15.22
C TRP A 358 3.29 8.40 14.33
N ASP A 359 4.12 9.45 14.22
CA ASP A 359 4.03 10.38 13.07
C ASP A 359 4.37 9.65 11.74
N GLN A 360 5.15 8.57 11.85
CA GLN A 360 5.36 7.53 10.86
C GLN A 360 5.25 6.17 11.57
N ARG A 361 4.94 5.08 10.85
CA ARG A 361 4.86 3.73 11.43
C ARG A 361 6.20 3.34 12.08
N LEU A 362 6.13 2.66 13.22
CA LEU A 362 7.30 2.05 13.86
C LEU A 362 7.73 0.83 13.06
N CYS A 363 9.04 0.59 12.93
CA CYS A 363 9.57 -0.60 12.26
C CYS A 363 9.78 -1.74 13.27
N LEU A 364 9.32 -2.96 12.95
CA LEU A 364 9.38 -4.09 13.88
C LEU A 364 10.58 -5.00 13.64
N VAL A 365 11.26 -5.32 14.74
CA VAL A 365 12.42 -6.21 14.83
C VAL A 365 12.03 -7.43 15.67
N PRO A 366 11.72 -8.59 15.06
CA PRO A 366 11.40 -9.81 15.80
C PRO A 366 12.65 -10.35 16.50
N ASP A 367 12.52 -10.70 17.77
CA ASP A 367 13.57 -11.35 18.58
C ASP A 367 14.94 -10.64 18.60
N GLY A 368 15.00 -9.35 18.26
CA GLY A 368 16.24 -8.58 18.16
C GLY A 368 17.08 -8.86 16.90
N ASP A 369 16.52 -9.45 15.83
CA ASP A 369 17.26 -9.89 14.62
C ASP A 369 18.23 -8.84 14.04
N LEU A 370 17.75 -7.61 13.82
CA LEU A 370 18.54 -6.47 13.35
C LEU A 370 19.71 -6.12 14.29
N PHE A 371 19.46 -6.12 15.60
CA PHE A 371 20.48 -5.73 16.59
C PHE A 371 21.53 -6.81 16.80
N LYS A 372 21.15 -8.08 16.65
CA LYS A 372 22.08 -9.21 16.60
C LYS A 372 23.00 -9.11 15.38
N ALA A 373 22.45 -8.93 14.18
CA ALA A 373 23.25 -8.79 12.96
C ALA A 373 24.30 -7.66 13.04
N VAL A 374 23.98 -6.55 13.73
CA VAL A 374 24.93 -5.45 14.00
C VAL A 374 25.94 -5.81 15.10
N SER A 375 25.51 -6.48 16.18
CA SER A 375 26.40 -6.89 17.28
C SER A 375 27.38 -7.99 16.88
N ASP A 376 26.99 -8.87 15.95
CA ASP A 376 27.81 -9.93 15.36
C ASP A 376 28.81 -9.38 14.30
N GLY A 377 28.78 -8.09 14.00
CA GLY A 377 29.61 -7.46 12.96
C GLY A 377 29.16 -7.70 11.51
N ARG A 378 28.18 -8.58 11.27
CA ARG A 378 27.67 -8.97 9.93
C ARG A 378 26.90 -7.86 9.20
N ALA A 379 26.54 -6.79 9.90
CA ALA A 379 25.83 -5.65 9.35
C ALA A 379 26.24 -4.33 10.02
N SER A 380 26.12 -3.22 9.30
CA SER A 380 26.34 -1.87 9.80
C SER A 380 25.20 -0.94 9.41
N ILE A 381 25.12 0.22 10.07
CA ILE A 381 24.14 1.26 9.76
C ILE A 381 24.92 2.55 9.52
N VAL A 382 24.63 3.24 8.42
CA VAL A 382 25.25 4.53 8.07
C VAL A 382 24.14 5.57 7.94
N THR A 383 24.24 6.67 8.70
CA THR A 383 23.26 7.77 8.62
C THR A 383 23.82 8.91 7.79
N ASP A 384 23.59 8.87 6.48
CA ASP A 384 24.13 9.86 5.55
C ASP A 384 23.29 10.00 4.28
N ARG A 385 23.74 10.83 3.34
CA ARG A 385 23.17 11.06 2.01
C ARG A 385 24.13 10.57 0.93
N ILE A 386 23.58 10.17 -0.20
CA ILE A 386 24.35 9.76 -1.39
C ILE A 386 24.67 11.03 -2.18
N GLU A 387 25.95 11.23 -2.50
CA GLU A 387 26.40 12.22 -3.49
C GLU A 387 26.19 11.63 -4.89
N THR A 388 26.79 10.47 -5.14
CA THR A 388 26.71 9.73 -6.40
C THR A 388 26.97 8.25 -6.19
N PHE A 389 26.47 7.40 -7.08
CA PHE A 389 27.01 6.05 -7.28
C PHE A 389 28.40 6.17 -7.94
N THR A 390 29.22 5.13 -7.76
CA THR A 390 30.54 4.96 -8.38
C THR A 390 30.64 3.58 -9.03
N GLU A 391 31.68 3.29 -9.80
CA GLU A 391 31.85 1.97 -10.46
C GLU A 391 31.72 0.77 -9.50
N ASN A 392 32.16 0.94 -8.25
CA ASN A 392 32.27 -0.10 -7.23
C ASN A 392 31.27 0.04 -6.06
N GLY A 393 30.42 1.08 -6.04
CA GLY A 393 29.60 1.36 -4.86
C GLY A 393 28.91 2.73 -4.87
N LEU A 394 28.93 3.41 -3.73
CA LEU A 394 28.32 4.73 -3.53
C LEU A 394 29.27 5.66 -2.78
N ARG A 395 29.38 6.92 -3.23
CA ARG A 395 29.98 8.02 -2.48
C ARG A 395 28.91 8.80 -1.72
N LEU A 396 29.21 9.17 -0.48
CA LEU A 396 28.31 9.90 0.41
C LEU A 396 28.68 11.38 0.49
N GLU A 397 27.72 12.24 0.89
CA GLU A 397 27.96 13.69 1.08
C GLU A 397 29.05 14.00 2.14
N SER A 398 29.44 13.02 2.98
CA SER A 398 30.59 13.11 3.90
C SER A 398 31.96 12.81 3.28
N GLY A 399 32.01 12.38 2.01
CA GLY A 399 33.23 11.89 1.35
C GLY A 399 33.57 10.42 1.66
N VAL A 400 32.77 9.73 2.50
CA VAL A 400 32.89 8.27 2.71
C VAL A 400 32.39 7.53 1.48
N GLU A 401 33.11 6.49 1.06
CA GLU A 401 32.66 5.54 0.04
C GLU A 401 32.18 4.23 0.68
N LEU A 402 31.12 3.66 0.12
CA LEU A 402 30.53 2.38 0.50
C LEU A 402 30.57 1.44 -0.71
N ASP A 403 31.53 0.51 -0.69
CA ASP A 403 31.59 -0.59 -1.65
C ASP A 403 30.30 -1.42 -1.64
N ALA A 404 29.83 -1.81 -2.83
CA ALA A 404 28.67 -2.66 -2.98
C ALA A 404 28.77 -3.53 -4.24
N ASP A 405 28.54 -4.84 -4.11
CA ASP A 405 28.34 -5.71 -5.27
C ASP A 405 26.83 -5.79 -5.63
N VAL A 406 25.96 -5.51 -4.63
CA VAL A 406 24.51 -5.40 -4.77
C VAL A 406 24.00 -4.16 -4.00
N VAL A 407 23.16 -3.35 -4.64
CA VAL A 407 22.50 -2.19 -4.03
C VAL A 407 20.99 -2.39 -4.05
N VAL A 408 20.35 -2.33 -2.87
CA VAL A 408 18.92 -2.58 -2.70
C VAL A 408 18.18 -1.28 -2.41
N THR A 409 17.33 -0.82 -3.34
CA THR A 409 16.59 0.45 -3.24
C THR A 409 15.31 0.29 -2.40
N ALA A 410 15.48 0.10 -1.09
CA ALA A 410 14.38 0.02 -0.10
C ALA A 410 13.71 1.38 0.21
N THR A 411 13.55 2.21 -0.81
CA THR A 411 13.14 3.63 -0.78
C THR A 411 11.63 3.87 -0.67
N GLY A 412 10.84 2.79 -0.62
CA GLY A 412 9.41 2.80 -0.29
C GLY A 412 8.49 2.71 -1.51
N LEU A 413 7.27 3.20 -1.33
CA LEU A 413 6.13 2.85 -2.20
C LEU A 413 5.55 4.06 -2.93
N ASN A 414 4.86 3.79 -4.02
CA ASN A 414 3.87 4.70 -4.61
C ASN A 414 2.48 4.24 -4.19
N LEU A 415 1.63 5.16 -3.76
CA LEU A 415 0.25 4.82 -3.43
C LEU A 415 -0.67 4.96 -4.64
N LEU A 416 -1.68 4.11 -4.70
CA LEU A 416 -2.66 4.07 -5.78
C LEU A 416 -4.03 3.81 -5.16
N ALA A 417 -4.91 4.80 -5.18
CA ALA A 417 -6.29 4.63 -4.74
C ALA A 417 -7.01 3.63 -5.66
N ILE A 418 -7.90 2.81 -5.09
CA ILE A 418 -8.84 1.93 -5.80
C ILE A 418 -8.24 1.06 -6.92
N GLY A 419 -6.94 0.71 -6.82
CA GLY A 419 -6.24 -0.07 -7.85
C GLY A 419 -5.94 0.71 -9.14
N GLY A 420 -6.25 2.01 -9.21
CA GLY A 420 -6.03 2.86 -10.37
C GLY A 420 -7.12 2.80 -11.43
N MET A 421 -8.30 2.24 -11.12
CA MET A 421 -9.46 2.30 -12.01
C MET A 421 -10.04 3.73 -12.06
N THR A 422 -10.62 4.12 -13.19
CA THR A 422 -11.51 5.29 -13.25
C THR A 422 -12.88 4.94 -12.70
N LEU A 423 -13.48 5.83 -11.90
CA LEU A 423 -14.90 5.76 -11.52
C LEU A 423 -15.69 6.84 -12.26
N ALA A 424 -16.88 6.49 -12.74
CA ALA A 424 -17.86 7.44 -13.24
C ALA A 424 -19.26 7.18 -12.63
N VAL A 425 -20.07 8.24 -12.53
CA VAL A 425 -21.46 8.21 -12.09
C VAL A 425 -22.26 8.99 -13.13
N ASP A 426 -23.24 8.35 -13.76
CA ASP A 426 -24.13 8.94 -14.77
C ASP A 426 -23.34 9.70 -15.87
N GLY A 427 -22.32 9.02 -16.41
CA GLY A 427 -21.39 9.53 -17.44
C GLY A 427 -20.30 10.49 -16.94
N THR A 428 -20.39 11.00 -15.71
CA THR A 428 -19.44 11.97 -15.15
C THR A 428 -18.33 11.27 -14.38
N GLU A 429 -17.05 11.53 -14.71
CA GLU A 429 -15.92 10.96 -13.97
C GLU A 429 -15.75 11.59 -12.58
N ILE A 430 -15.41 10.76 -11.59
CA ILE A 430 -15.26 11.17 -10.18
C ILE A 430 -13.82 11.55 -9.88
N ASP A 431 -13.57 12.84 -9.58
CA ASP A 431 -12.33 13.23 -8.92
C ASP A 431 -12.29 12.66 -7.50
N LEU A 432 -11.49 11.60 -7.33
CA LEU A 432 -11.25 10.96 -6.04
C LEU A 432 -10.72 11.94 -4.99
N ALA A 433 -9.91 12.94 -5.38
CA ALA A 433 -9.39 13.94 -4.46
C ALA A 433 -10.46 14.93 -3.99
N GLY A 434 -11.53 15.15 -4.76
CA GLY A 434 -12.72 15.89 -4.36
C GLY A 434 -13.54 15.17 -3.29
N THR A 435 -13.61 13.83 -3.35
CA THR A 435 -14.49 13.04 -2.48
C THR A 435 -14.10 13.05 -0.99
N VAL A 436 -15.11 12.92 -0.12
CA VAL A 436 -14.97 12.77 1.34
C VAL A 436 -15.41 11.36 1.76
N ALA A 437 -14.63 10.71 2.62
CA ALA A 437 -14.85 9.32 3.02
C ALA A 437 -15.89 9.14 4.15
N TYR A 438 -17.12 8.78 3.80
CA TYR A 438 -18.16 8.40 4.75
C TYR A 438 -17.78 7.13 5.54
N LYS A 439 -17.83 7.23 6.88
CA LYS A 439 -17.39 6.21 7.86
C LYS A 439 -15.96 5.67 7.62
N GLY A 440 -15.18 6.37 6.78
CA GLY A 440 -13.85 5.96 6.31
C GLY A 440 -13.84 4.81 5.29
N MET A 441 -14.96 4.55 4.58
CA MET A 441 -15.11 3.38 3.70
C MET A 441 -16.02 3.56 2.48
N MET A 442 -16.87 4.59 2.40
CA MET A 442 -17.66 4.91 1.18
C MET A 442 -17.30 6.34 0.73
N LEU A 443 -17.47 6.69 -0.55
CA LEU A 443 -17.08 7.99 -1.10
C LEU A 443 -18.30 8.88 -1.37
N SER A 444 -18.26 10.14 -0.93
CA SER A 444 -19.33 11.12 -1.15
C SER A 444 -19.73 11.23 -2.61
N GLY A 445 -21.02 11.08 -2.91
CA GLY A 445 -21.57 11.13 -4.27
C GLY A 445 -21.43 9.83 -5.07
N VAL A 446 -20.82 8.77 -4.53
CA VAL A 446 -20.60 7.50 -5.23
C VAL A 446 -21.58 6.42 -4.72
N PRO A 447 -22.58 6.00 -5.52
CA PRO A 447 -23.62 5.05 -5.07
C PRO A 447 -23.11 3.61 -4.97
N ASN A 448 -23.67 2.82 -4.05
CA ASN A 448 -23.44 1.37 -3.90
C ASN A 448 -21.96 0.96 -3.95
N PHE A 449 -21.11 1.76 -3.32
CA PHE A 449 -19.66 1.64 -3.37
C PHE A 449 -19.06 1.58 -1.98
N ALA A 450 -18.13 0.65 -1.76
CA ALA A 450 -17.27 0.64 -0.58
C ALA A 450 -15.82 0.33 -0.93
N LEU A 451 -14.89 0.83 -0.12
CA LEU A 451 -13.45 0.56 -0.19
C LEU A 451 -12.94 0.03 1.17
N ALA A 452 -12.15 -1.04 1.13
CA ALA A 452 -11.64 -1.70 2.33
C ALA A 452 -10.26 -1.13 2.75
N LEU A 453 -10.25 0.04 3.40
CA LEU A 453 -9.08 0.64 4.01
C LEU A 453 -8.87 0.15 5.45
N GLY A 454 -7.68 -0.36 5.77
CA GLY A 454 -7.29 -0.77 7.12
C GLY A 454 -6.78 0.37 8.01
N TYR A 455 -6.41 0.06 9.26
CA TYR A 455 -5.78 1.05 10.15
C TYR A 455 -4.32 1.36 9.76
N THR A 456 -3.90 2.59 10.03
CA THR A 456 -2.52 3.04 9.87
C THR A 456 -1.67 2.80 11.12
N ASN A 457 -2.29 2.78 12.30
CA ASN A 457 -1.68 2.62 13.62
C ASN A 457 -1.92 1.24 14.27
N ALA A 458 -2.64 0.35 13.59
CA ALA A 458 -3.00 -0.98 14.07
C ALA A 458 -3.12 -1.95 12.87
N SER A 459 -3.44 -3.20 13.16
CA SER A 459 -3.53 -4.29 12.17
C SER A 459 -4.62 -4.03 11.14
N TRP A 460 -4.25 -4.12 9.85
CA TRP A 460 -5.09 -3.78 8.70
C TRP A 460 -6.47 -4.43 8.74
N THR A 461 -6.51 -5.75 8.92
CA THR A 461 -7.72 -6.57 8.92
C THR A 461 -8.75 -6.15 9.96
N LEU A 462 -8.36 -5.56 11.10
CA LEU A 462 -9.30 -5.14 12.15
C LEU A 462 -10.37 -4.17 11.62
N LYS A 463 -10.02 -3.23 10.73
CA LYS A 463 -11.01 -2.34 10.12
C LYS A 463 -11.73 -3.01 8.96
N CYS A 464 -11.04 -3.80 8.13
CA CYS A 464 -11.65 -4.47 6.98
C CYS A 464 -12.71 -5.51 7.38
N ASP A 465 -12.52 -6.21 8.51
CA ASP A 465 -13.49 -7.09 9.18
C ASP A 465 -14.79 -6.30 9.51
N LEU A 466 -14.66 -5.11 10.11
CA LEU A 466 -15.79 -4.23 10.44
C LEU A 466 -16.46 -3.60 9.20
N VAL A 467 -15.69 -3.20 8.18
CA VAL A 467 -16.23 -2.65 6.92
C VAL A 467 -17.03 -3.74 6.18
N SER A 468 -16.51 -4.97 6.13
CA SER A 468 -17.20 -6.11 5.49
C SER A 468 -18.53 -6.41 6.18
N GLN A 469 -18.56 -6.38 7.52
CA GLN A 469 -19.79 -6.55 8.30
C GLN A 469 -20.77 -5.38 8.10
N TYR A 470 -20.29 -4.13 7.98
CA TYR A 470 -21.17 -3.01 7.62
C TYR A 470 -21.77 -3.19 6.23
N VAL A 471 -20.99 -3.62 5.22
CA VAL A 471 -21.48 -3.89 3.87
C VAL A 471 -22.53 -5.01 3.89
N CYS A 472 -22.31 -6.10 4.64
CA CYS A 472 -23.31 -7.17 4.79
C CYS A 472 -24.61 -6.67 5.45
N ARG A 473 -24.50 -5.87 6.54
CA ARG A 473 -25.64 -5.21 7.18
C ARG A 473 -26.39 -4.28 6.21
N LEU A 474 -25.65 -3.47 5.44
CA LEU A 474 -26.18 -2.51 4.48
C LEU A 474 -26.95 -3.20 3.36
N LEU A 475 -26.36 -4.22 2.73
CA LEU A 475 -27.01 -5.00 1.66
C LEU A 475 -28.30 -5.65 2.16
N ASN A 476 -28.28 -6.27 3.35
CA ASN A 476 -29.47 -6.86 3.95
C ASN A 476 -30.55 -5.81 4.28
N HIS A 477 -30.17 -4.64 4.79
CA HIS A 477 -31.10 -3.52 5.00
C HIS A 477 -31.72 -3.02 3.70
N MET A 478 -30.92 -2.88 2.63
CA MET A 478 -31.41 -2.44 1.32
C MET A 478 -32.46 -3.40 0.76
N ALA A 479 -32.20 -4.72 0.80
CA ALA A 479 -33.19 -5.71 0.35
C ALA A 479 -34.47 -5.70 1.20
N ALA A 480 -34.34 -5.63 2.53
CA ALA A 480 -35.49 -5.61 3.44
C ALA A 480 -36.43 -4.40 3.23
N HIS A 481 -35.91 -3.28 2.74
CA HIS A 481 -36.68 -2.05 2.51
C HIS A 481 -36.91 -1.73 1.02
N GLY A 482 -36.55 -2.65 0.12
CA GLY A 482 -36.70 -2.49 -1.34
C GLY A 482 -35.81 -1.42 -1.98
N TYR A 483 -34.76 -0.95 -1.29
CA TYR A 483 -33.83 0.03 -1.82
C TYR A 483 -32.93 -0.58 -2.90
N ARG A 484 -32.65 0.22 -3.93
CA ARG A 484 -31.76 -0.12 -5.05
C ARG A 484 -30.42 0.62 -4.99
N ALA A 485 -30.42 1.88 -4.54
CA ALA A 485 -29.17 2.63 -4.32
C ALA A 485 -29.03 3.12 -2.87
N CYS A 486 -27.77 3.24 -2.44
CA CYS A 486 -27.32 3.84 -1.20
C CYS A 486 -26.13 4.77 -1.53
N THR A 487 -26.30 6.07 -1.35
CA THR A 487 -25.33 7.10 -1.72
C THR A 487 -25.02 7.99 -0.52
N PRO A 488 -23.76 8.04 -0.05
CA PRO A 488 -23.38 8.97 1.01
C PRO A 488 -23.26 10.39 0.42
N LEU A 489 -23.87 11.38 1.06
CA LEU A 489 -23.84 12.78 0.62
C LEU A 489 -23.14 13.63 1.68
N ALA A 490 -21.96 14.16 1.33
CA ALA A 490 -21.21 15.02 2.23
C ALA A 490 -21.99 16.33 2.49
N PRO A 491 -22.08 16.78 3.76
CA PRO A 491 -22.55 18.13 4.04
C PRO A 491 -21.49 19.14 3.58
N GLU A 492 -21.93 20.37 3.30
CA GLU A 492 -21.01 21.48 3.01
C GLU A 492 -19.96 21.63 4.12
N PRO A 493 -18.65 21.72 3.78
CA PRO A 493 -17.57 21.62 4.76
C PRO A 493 -17.45 22.89 5.60
N SER A 494 -18.05 22.88 6.80
CA SER A 494 -17.95 23.95 7.80
C SER A 494 -16.54 24.14 8.39
N LEU A 495 -15.62 23.22 8.11
CA LEU A 495 -14.18 23.29 8.44
C LEU A 495 -13.36 22.67 7.29
N PRO A 496 -12.07 23.04 7.14
CA PRO A 496 -11.20 22.45 6.14
C PRO A 496 -11.15 20.93 6.20
N LEU A 497 -11.17 20.29 5.02
CA LEU A 497 -11.04 18.85 4.87
C LEU A 497 -9.59 18.39 5.13
N GLU A 498 -9.43 17.27 5.83
CA GLU A 498 -8.14 16.65 6.13
C GLU A 498 -7.80 15.52 5.13
N PRO A 499 -6.53 15.19 4.89
CA PRO A 499 -6.16 13.98 4.14
C PRO A 499 -6.66 12.71 4.85
N LEU A 500 -7.19 11.73 4.11
CA LEU A 500 -7.71 10.48 4.69
C LEU A 500 -6.65 9.68 5.46
N ILE A 501 -5.37 9.76 5.05
CA ILE A 501 -4.24 9.09 5.71
C ILE A 501 -3.35 10.15 6.39
N ASP A 502 -3.60 10.41 7.67
CA ASP A 502 -2.72 11.25 8.50
C ASP A 502 -1.46 10.47 8.93
N LEU A 503 -0.47 10.44 8.04
CA LEU A 503 0.91 10.02 8.32
C LEU A 503 1.88 10.98 7.63
N ARG A 504 2.94 11.38 8.33
CA ARG A 504 3.95 12.32 7.83
C ARG A 504 5.02 11.66 6.95
N SER A 505 4.92 10.36 6.72
CA SER A 505 5.85 9.58 5.92
C SER A 505 5.82 9.99 4.45
N GLY A 506 7.01 10.08 3.83
CA GLY A 506 7.17 10.65 2.49
C GLY A 506 6.30 9.99 1.41
N TYR A 507 6.11 8.67 1.49
CA TYR A 507 5.27 7.93 0.54
C TYR A 507 3.78 8.30 0.62
N VAL A 508 3.27 8.69 1.79
CA VAL A 508 1.90 9.20 1.95
C VAL A 508 1.84 10.63 1.42
N ARG A 509 2.79 11.49 1.83
CA ARG A 509 2.81 12.91 1.43
C ARG A 509 2.90 13.12 -0.08
N ARG A 510 3.59 12.25 -0.83
CA ARG A 510 3.64 12.29 -2.31
C ARG A 510 2.28 12.05 -2.97
N SER A 511 1.48 11.14 -2.41
CA SER A 511 0.20 10.72 -3.01
C SER A 511 -1.03 11.39 -2.40
N ALA A 512 -0.90 12.09 -1.26
CA ALA A 512 -2.01 12.63 -0.48
C ALA A 512 -2.95 13.56 -1.27
N ALA A 513 -2.46 14.25 -2.31
CA ALA A 513 -3.27 15.11 -3.18
C ALA A 513 -4.16 14.33 -4.17
N ALA A 514 -3.93 13.03 -4.36
CA ALA A 514 -4.69 12.13 -5.24
C ALA A 514 -5.46 11.04 -4.46
N LEU A 515 -5.61 11.22 -3.14
CA LEU A 515 -6.43 10.36 -2.28
C LEU A 515 -7.69 11.11 -1.86
N PRO A 516 -8.80 10.39 -1.57
CA PRO A 516 -9.95 10.96 -0.90
C PRO A 516 -9.60 11.68 0.41
N LYS A 517 -10.47 12.60 0.80
CA LYS A 517 -10.37 13.42 2.01
C LYS A 517 -11.24 12.85 3.14
N GLN A 518 -11.11 13.43 4.33
CA GLN A 518 -11.99 13.18 5.47
C GLN A 518 -12.46 14.50 6.10
N GLY A 519 -13.65 14.49 6.66
CA GLY A 519 -14.22 15.63 7.39
C GLY A 519 -13.73 15.71 8.84
N PRO A 520 -14.05 16.81 9.55
CA PRO A 520 -13.59 17.06 10.91
C PRO A 520 -14.21 16.13 11.96
N THR A 521 -15.38 15.55 11.68
CA THR A 521 -16.26 14.87 12.64
C THR A 521 -16.88 13.58 12.06
N ALA A 522 -17.47 12.74 12.93
CA ALA A 522 -18.29 11.61 12.50
C ALA A 522 -19.57 12.09 11.77
N PRO A 523 -20.09 11.35 10.77
CA PRO A 523 -19.57 10.08 10.23
C PRO A 523 -18.41 10.24 9.23
N TRP A 524 -18.01 11.47 8.88
CA TRP A 524 -17.08 11.77 7.77
C TRP A 524 -15.59 11.63 8.10
N ARG A 525 -15.24 11.13 9.29
CA ARG A 525 -13.86 11.04 9.80
C ARG A 525 -13.39 9.60 9.98
N LEU A 526 -12.19 9.31 9.48
CA LEU A 526 -11.51 8.02 9.67
C LEU A 526 -10.82 7.97 11.04
N TYR A 527 -11.56 7.55 12.06
CA TYR A 527 -10.97 7.32 13.38
C TYR A 527 -10.04 6.10 13.35
N GLN A 528 -8.77 6.33 13.71
CA GLN A 528 -7.77 5.27 13.89
C GLN A 528 -7.93 4.60 15.27
N ASN A 529 -9.13 4.06 15.55
CA ASN A 529 -9.54 3.52 16.85
C ASN A 529 -10.59 2.40 16.72
N TYR A 530 -10.17 1.16 16.94
CA TYR A 530 -11.02 -0.04 16.79
C TYR A 530 -12.23 -0.11 17.75
N PRO A 531 -12.14 0.23 19.06
CA PRO A 531 -13.32 0.30 19.93
C PRO A 531 -14.41 1.26 19.44
N ARG A 532 -14.03 2.45 18.97
CA ARG A 532 -14.96 3.45 18.40
C ARG A 532 -15.59 2.95 17.09
N ASP A 533 -14.80 2.33 16.22
CA ASP A 533 -15.28 1.77 14.97
C ASP A 533 -16.20 0.56 15.17
N ILE A 534 -16.03 -0.27 16.22
CA ILE A 534 -17.01 -1.32 16.55
C ILE A 534 -18.39 -0.69 16.80
N LEU A 535 -18.45 0.40 17.58
CA LEU A 535 -19.71 1.10 17.84
C LEU A 535 -20.27 1.71 16.56
N MET A 536 -19.45 2.35 15.73
CA MET A 536 -19.88 3.01 14.49
C MET A 536 -20.31 2.02 13.38
N LEU A 537 -19.59 0.92 13.18
CA LEU A 537 -19.73 0.03 12.02
C LEU A 537 -20.53 -1.25 12.33
N ARG A 538 -20.27 -1.90 13.48
CA ARG A 538 -20.98 -3.15 13.85
C ARG A 538 -22.34 -2.88 14.51
N ARG A 539 -22.50 -1.75 15.22
CA ARG A 539 -23.72 -1.41 15.98
C ARG A 539 -24.41 -0.12 15.54
N GLY A 540 -23.72 0.78 14.86
CA GLY A 540 -24.25 2.08 14.47
C GLY A 540 -25.34 2.00 13.40
N PRO A 541 -26.14 3.07 13.24
CA PRO A 541 -27.20 3.11 12.25
C PRO A 541 -26.67 3.01 10.82
N LEU A 542 -27.54 2.49 9.94
CA LEU A 542 -27.34 2.43 8.49
C LEU A 542 -27.98 3.63 7.79
N GLU A 543 -29.12 4.10 8.31
CA GLU A 543 -29.78 5.35 7.91
C GLU A 543 -29.34 6.47 8.87
N ASP A 544 -28.62 7.47 8.35
CA ASP A 544 -28.29 8.71 9.07
C ASP A 544 -28.23 9.90 8.09
N ALA A 545 -28.13 11.12 8.61
CA ALA A 545 -28.20 12.34 7.80
C ALA A 545 -27.12 12.44 6.70
N GLY A 546 -26.02 11.67 6.79
CA GLY A 546 -24.94 11.63 5.79
C GLY A 546 -25.16 10.65 4.64
N VAL A 547 -26.28 9.92 4.58
CA VAL A 547 -26.56 8.94 3.52
C VAL A 547 -27.99 9.03 3.01
N ARG A 548 -28.21 8.72 1.74
CA ARG A 548 -29.54 8.62 1.12
C ARG A 548 -29.73 7.24 0.51
N PHE A 549 -30.94 6.72 0.64
CA PHE A 549 -31.38 5.50 0.00
C PHE A 549 -32.44 5.85 -1.04
N SER A 550 -32.41 5.18 -2.19
CA SER A 550 -33.45 5.30 -3.22
C SER A 550 -34.03 3.95 -3.59
N ARG A 551 -35.29 3.97 -4.04
CA ARG A 551 -35.91 2.91 -4.81
C ARG A 551 -35.91 3.38 -6.27
N LEU A 552 -35.87 2.46 -7.23
CA LEU A 552 -36.18 2.83 -8.61
C LEU A 552 -37.64 3.33 -8.67
N PRO A 553 -37.99 4.22 -9.62
CA PRO A 553 -39.38 4.49 -9.95
C PRO A 553 -40.11 3.16 -10.20
N ALA A 554 -41.37 3.06 -9.80
CA ALA A 554 -42.20 1.95 -10.24
C ALA A 554 -42.30 2.04 -11.78
N THR A 555 -41.76 1.05 -12.48
CA THR A 555 -41.95 0.94 -13.92
C THR A 555 -43.45 0.74 -14.15
N GLU A 556 -44.14 1.74 -14.71
CA GLU A 556 -45.53 1.53 -15.10
C GLU A 556 -45.58 0.34 -16.07
N PRO A 557 -46.48 -0.64 -15.85
CA PRO A 557 -46.60 -1.74 -16.79
C PRO A 557 -47.01 -1.16 -18.14
N LEU A 558 -46.14 -1.36 -19.15
CA LEU A 558 -46.38 -0.93 -20.53
C LEU A 558 -47.76 -1.42 -20.96
N ALA A 559 -48.73 -0.48 -20.98
CA ALA A 559 -50.11 -0.80 -21.28
C ALA A 559 -50.18 -1.37 -22.70
N GLN A 560 -50.50 -2.66 -22.80
CA GLN A 560 -50.63 -3.35 -24.07
C GLN A 560 -51.80 -2.76 -24.86
N LYS A 561 -51.50 -1.73 -25.67
CA LYS A 561 -52.31 -1.38 -26.83
C LYS A 561 -52.18 -2.51 -27.85
N LEU A 562 -52.98 -3.55 -27.63
CA LEU A 562 -53.42 -4.43 -28.69
C LEU A 562 -54.17 -3.57 -29.74
N PRO A 563 -54.09 -3.93 -31.03
CA PRO A 563 -54.62 -3.13 -32.14
C PRO A 563 -56.16 -3.12 -32.20
#